data_AF-A0A6I2Y7R3-F1
#
_entry.id   AF-A0A6I2Y7R3-F1
#
_cell.length_a   1.000
_cell.length_b   1.000
_cell.length_c   1.000
_cell.angle_alpha   90.00
_cell.angle_beta   90.00
_cell.angle_gamma   90.00
#
_symmetry.space_group_name_H-M   'P 1'
#
loop_
_entity.id
_entity.type
_entity.pdbx_description
1 polymer ?
#
loop_
_entity_poly.entity_id
_entity_poly.type
_entity_poly.pdbx_seq_one_letter_code
_entity_poly.pdbx_strand_id
1 'polypeptide(L)' 'MSNLLITQAVVALALVGSITVFLRYVAVPAIRARKTTSDRLAAGILSLYAFGIFAGIGVALGIGIIWAWPQIA' A
#
# COMPACT_ATOMS: atom_id res chain seq x y z
N MET A 1 -23.15 -4.89 -16.06
CA MET A 1 -22.03 -5.31 -15.19
C MET A 1 -22.52 -5.30 -13.75
N SER A 2 -22.17 -6.28 -12.91
CA SER A 2 -22.58 -6.26 -11.50
C SER A 2 -21.67 -5.33 -10.69
N ASN A 3 -22.23 -4.65 -9.69
CA ASN A 3 -21.46 -3.77 -8.79
C ASN A 3 -20.31 -4.53 -8.11
N LEU A 4 -20.49 -5.83 -7.86
CA LEU A 4 -19.46 -6.70 -7.31
C LEU A 4 -18.23 -6.83 -8.22
N LEU A 5 -18.42 -7.00 -9.53
CA LEU A 5 -17.31 -7.09 -10.49
C LEU A 5 -16.50 -5.78 -10.55
N ILE A 6 -17.18 -4.63 -10.48
CA ILE A 6 -16.52 -3.33 -10.46
C ILE A 6 -15.68 -3.18 -9.18
N THR A 7 -16.24 -3.50 -8.02
CA THR A 7 -15.50 -3.46 -6.74
C THR A 7 -14.27 -4.36 -6.78
N GLN A 8 -14.40 -5.59 -7.27
CA GLN A 8 -13.27 -6.52 -7.40
C GLN A 8 -12.18 -5.97 -8.32
N ALA A 9 -12.55 -5.39 -9.47
CA ALA A 9 -11.61 -4.80 -10.40
C ALA A 9 -10.87 -3.60 -9.78
N VAL A 10 -11.60 -2.72 -9.09
CA VAL A 10 -11.01 -1.55 -8.41
C VAL A 10 -10.04 -1.99 -7.32
N VAL A 11 -10.43 -2.96 -6.49
CA VAL A 11 -9.55 -3.49 -5.43
C VAL A 11 -8.30 -4.11 -6.03
N ALA A 12 -8.44 -4.94 -7.07
CA ALA A 12 -7.30 -5.56 -7.73
C ALA A 12 -6.33 -4.52 -8.32
N LEU A 13 -6.85 -3.50 -9.01
CA LEU A 13 -6.05 -2.43 -9.60
C LEU A 13 -5.37 -1.56 -8.53
N ALA A 14 -6.07 -1.23 -7.45
CA ALA A 14 -5.49 -0.48 -6.34
C ALA A 14 -4.34 -1.26 -5.67
N LEU A 15 -4.49 -2.57 -5.51
CA LEU A 15 -3.49 -3.44 -4.90
C LEU A 15 -2.26 -3.60 -5.80
N VAL A 16 -2.47 -3.93 -7.09
CA VAL A 16 -1.37 -4.04 -8.07
C VAL A 16 -0.67 -2.69 -8.26
N GLY A 17 -1.43 -1.60 -8.39
CA GLY A 17 -0.90 -0.26 -8.60
C GLY A 17 -0.06 0.21 -7.42
N SER A 18 -0.56 0.06 -6.18
CA SER A 18 0.18 0.47 -4.98
C SER A 18 1.49 -0.30 -4.80
N ILE A 19 1.48 -1.63 -5.00
CA ILE A 19 2.70 -2.46 -4.94
C ILE A 19 3.69 -2.03 -6.03
N THR A 20 3.21 -1.84 -7.27
CA THR A 20 4.07 -1.46 -8.40
C THR A 20 4.75 -0.11 -8.15
N VAL A 21 3.99 0.88 -7.67
CA VAL A 21 4.51 2.21 -7.35
C VAL A 21 5.51 2.13 -6.18
N PHE A 22 5.17 1.40 -5.11
CA PHE A 22 6.06 1.20 -3.98
C PHE A 22 7.40 0.57 -4.39
N LEU A 23 7.36 -0.53 -5.16
CA LEU A 23 8.58 -1.19 -5.60
C LEU A 23 9.43 -0.27 -6.48
N ARG A 24 8.81 0.37 -7.48
CA ARG A 24 9.53 1.18 -8.48
C ARG A 24 10.11 2.46 -7.91
N TYR A 25 9.37 3.18 -7.07
CA TYR A 25 9.73 4.52 -6.63
C TYR A 25 10.28 4.58 -5.20
N VAL A 26 10.09 3.54 -4.38
CA VAL A 26 10.55 3.52 -2.99
C VAL A 26 11.57 2.41 -2.78
N ALA A 27 11.16 1.14 -2.90
CA ALA A 27 12.00 0.02 -2.49
C ALA A 27 13.25 -0.15 -3.36
N VAL A 28 13.10 -0.15 -4.69
CA VAL A 28 14.23 -0.29 -5.63
C VAL A 28 15.28 0.82 -5.47
N PRO A 29 14.94 2.12 -5.48
CA PRO A 29 15.94 3.17 -5.27
C PRO A 29 16.55 3.13 -3.87
N ALA A 30 15.76 2.84 -2.82
CA ALA A 30 16.27 2.72 -1.46
C ALA A 30 17.33 1.62 -1.31
N ILE A 31 17.09 0.46 -1.94
CA ILE A 31 18.04 -0.66 -1.95
C ILE A 31 19.26 -0.31 -2.81
N ARG A 32 19.07 0.26 -4.01
CA ARG A 32 20.17 0.58 -4.93
C ARG A 32 21.13 1.65 -4.39
N ALA A 33 20.65 2.55 -3.53
CA ALA A 33 21.46 3.58 -2.89
C ALA A 33 22.46 3.03 -1.85
N ARG A 34 22.32 1.77 -1.41
CA ARG A 34 23.17 1.16 -0.37
C ARG A 34 24.26 0.28 -0.97
N LYS A 35 25.45 0.31 -0.36
CA LYS A 35 26.65 -0.39 -0.85
C LYS A 35 26.77 -1.82 -0.31
N THR A 36 26.47 -2.03 0.97
CA THR A 36 26.58 -3.33 1.64
C THR A 36 25.26 -4.10 1.60
N THR A 37 25.35 -5.43 1.57
CA THR A 37 24.18 -6.32 1.53
C THR A 37 23.32 -6.20 2.79
N SER A 38 23.94 -5.99 3.96
CA SER A 38 23.24 -5.75 5.23
C SER A 38 22.37 -4.49 5.16
N ASP A 39 22.92 -3.38 4.65
CA ASP A 39 22.23 -2.10 4.61
C ASP A 39 21.10 -2.12 3.58
N ARG A 40 21.29 -2.88 2.48
CA ARG A 40 20.24 -3.15 1.49
C ARG A 40 19.06 -3.87 2.10
N LEU A 41 19.33 -4.91 2.90
CA LEU A 41 18.29 -5.70 3.55
C LEU A 41 17.54 -4.85 4.59
N ALA A 42 18.27 -4.11 5.43
CA ALA A 42 17.69 -3.20 6.42
C ALA A 42 16.84 -2.10 5.75
N ALA A 43 17.32 -1.49 4.66
CA ALA A 43 16.58 -0.49 3.91
C ALA A 43 15.30 -1.07 3.27
N GLY A 44 15.37 -2.29 2.74
CA GLY A 44 14.20 -3.00 2.21
C GLY A 44 13.15 -3.27 3.27
N ILE A 45 13.56 -3.80 4.43
CA ILE A 45 12.67 -4.06 5.57
C ILE A 45 12.04 -2.77 6.07
N LEU A 46 12.82 -1.70 6.26
CA LEU A 46 12.31 -0.42 6.72
C LEU A 46 11.31 0.19 5.72
N SER A 47 11.57 0.07 4.43
CA SER A 47 10.66 0.53 3.38
C SER A 47 9.35 -0.26 3.40
N LEU A 48 9.42 -1.58 3.59
CA LEU A 48 8.24 -2.43 3.68
C LEU A 48 7.42 -2.14 4.93
N TYR A 49 8.09 -1.89 6.07
CA TYR A 49 7.45 -1.46 7.30
C TYR A 49 6.70 -0.15 7.10
N ALA A 50 7.35 0.87 6.52
CA ALA A 50 6.71 2.14 6.23
C ALA A 50 5.49 1.96 5.31
N PHE A 51 5.62 1.16 4.24
CA PHE A 51 4.51 0.86 3.34
C PHE A 51 3.34 0.20 4.08
N GLY A 52 3.62 -0.79 4.93
CA GLY A 52 2.60 -1.46 5.74
C GLY A 52 1.86 -0.50 6.68
N ILE A 53 2.58 0.39 7.34
CA ILE A 53 1.98 1.41 8.22
C ILE A 53 1.08 2.37 7.42
N PHE A 54 1.58 2.97 6.34
CA PHE A 54 0.79 3.93 5.56
C PHE A 54 -0.41 3.27 4.86
N ALA A 55 -0.22 2.08 4.28
CA ALA A 55 -1.31 1.31 3.69
C ALA A 55 -2.36 0.92 4.75
N GLY A 56 -1.90 0.46 5.92
CA GLY A 56 -2.77 0.10 7.04
C GLY A 56 -3.60 1.28 7.53
N ILE A 57 -2.99 2.47 7.69
CA ILE A 57 -3.70 3.70 8.05
C ILE A 57 -4.74 4.05 6.98
N GLY A 58 -4.39 4.01 5.70
CA GLY A 58 -5.32 4.30 4.60
C GLY A 58 -6.53 3.37 4.61
N VAL A 59 -6.31 2.06 4.79
CA VAL A 59 -7.39 1.07 4.90
C VAL A 59 -8.24 1.31 6.14
N ALA A 60 -7.62 1.55 7.30
CA ALA A 60 -8.34 1.81 8.54
C ALA A 60 -9.23 3.05 8.45
N LEU A 61 -8.73 4.14 7.84
CA LEU A 61 -9.52 5.35 7.58
C LEU A 61 -10.68 5.07 6.62
N GLY A 62 -10.44 4.33 5.53
CA GLY A 62 -11.48 3.96 4.58
C GLY A 62 -12.60 3.15 5.23
N ILE A 63 -12.24 2.14 6.04
CA ILE A 63 -13.20 1.35 6.82
C ILE A 63 -13.96 2.25 7.81
N GLY A 64 -13.25 3.14 8.52
CA GLY A 64 -13.84 4.07 9.45
C GLY A 64 -14.90 4.97 8.81
N ILE A 65 -14.63 5.49 7.61
CA ILE A 65 -15.58 6.31 6.84
C ILE A 65 -16.81 5.49 6.45
N ILE A 66 -16.62 4.27 5.92
CA ILE A 66 -17.75 3.39 5.53
C ILE A 66 -18.62 3.04 6.74
N TRP A 67 -17.99 2.76 7.89
CA TRP A 67 -18.69 2.43 9.12
C TRP A 67 -19.44 3.63 9.72
N ALA A 68 -18.85 4.83 9.66
CA ALA A 68 -19.48 6.05 10.12
C ALA A 68 -20.62 6.51 9.22
N TRP A 69 -20.56 6.26 7.90
CA TRP A 69 -21.54 6.71 6.91
C TRP A 69 -23.02 6.53 7.32
N PRO A 70 -23.49 5.34 7.76
CA PRO A 70 -24.88 5.16 8.19
C PRO A 70 -25.25 5.85 9.52
N GLN A 71 -24.28 6.39 10.27
CA GLN A 71 -24.54 7.12 11.53
C GLN A 71 -24.66 8.64 11.31
N ILE A 72 -24.11 9.13 10.19
CA ILE A 72 -24.14 10.55 9.79
C ILE A 72 -25.13 10.84 8.66
N ALA A 73 -25.57 9.81 7.93
CA ALA A 73 -26.61 9.89 6.88
C ALA A 73 -27.99 9.55 7.45
#